data_AF-A0A4S4KNG5-F1
#
_entry.id   AF-A0A4S4KNG5-F1
#
_cell.length_a   1.000
_cell.length_b   1.000
_cell.length_c   1.000
_cell.angle_alpha   90.00
_cell.angle_beta   90.00
_cell.angle_gamma   90.00
#
_symmetry.space_group_name_H-M   'P 1'
#
loop_
_entity.id
_entity.type
_entity.pdbx_description
1 polymer ?
#
loop_
_entity_poly.entity_id
_entity_poly.type
_entity_poly.pdbx_seq_one_letter_code
_entity_poly.pdbx_strand_id
1 'polypeptide(L)'
;MQSANMKLLRIFITQVAQGTKGSSAVAVNDLETVQVGAYDDTILGLIDQLASEAHARDIKLVIAMHDRYSLGCWGRDAYVSKYNLPTTDCESGVPDSSIFYTNSNAINDFDNRLKHILNYQSSNFGVPWHQLSDAIFAFEIENEAMGHMNQVAPNWWCDRANAIRSVIGSWGIQISTGGGTDFPTSTQSQFFSCSDLQIIAIHDYNIDPSYVASNIDSTKPTALSSGKRLLYEEFGANGGSKQSQIQAVTNTLVSTGVPWMYWEVTKPGAGSSDYEVWTDEPSWATLKSQLLATNQQGGEFAWPEID
;
A
#
# COMPACT_ATOMS: atom_id res chain seq x y z
N MET A 1 14.57 -0.81 -10.11
CA MET A 1 14.27 0.28 -9.16
C MET A 1 15.39 1.31 -9.06
N GLN A 2 16.57 0.96 -8.53
CA GLN A 2 17.70 1.91 -8.40
C GLN A 2 18.06 2.64 -9.71
N SER A 3 18.12 1.93 -10.84
CA SER A 3 18.43 2.54 -12.15
C SER A 3 17.35 3.49 -12.67
N ALA A 4 16.16 3.49 -12.08
CA ALA A 4 15.06 4.42 -12.34
C ALA A 4 14.91 5.49 -11.25
N ASN A 5 15.83 5.52 -10.28
CA ASN A 5 15.80 6.41 -9.11
C ASN A 5 14.46 6.35 -8.35
N MET A 6 13.87 5.15 -8.24
CA MET A 6 12.76 4.92 -7.32
C MET A 6 13.29 4.99 -5.89
N LYS A 7 12.54 5.64 -4.99
CA LYS A 7 12.93 5.83 -3.59
C LYS A 7 12.13 5.00 -2.60
N LEU A 8 10.93 4.59 -3.00
CA LEU A 8 10.02 3.82 -2.17
C LEU A 8 9.61 2.54 -2.89
N LEU A 9 9.43 1.47 -2.12
CA LEU A 9 8.86 0.20 -2.54
C LEU A 9 7.68 -0.14 -1.63
N ARG A 10 6.47 -0.20 -2.19
CA ARG A 10 5.28 -0.65 -1.47
C ARG A 10 5.13 -2.16 -1.54
N ILE A 11 4.81 -2.78 -0.41
CA ILE A 11 4.55 -4.21 -0.27
C ILE A 11 3.41 -4.47 0.72
N PHE A 12 2.89 -5.70 0.66
CA PHE A 12 1.84 -6.19 1.55
C PHE A 12 2.36 -7.29 2.46
N ILE A 13 1.85 -7.34 3.70
CA ILE A 13 1.91 -8.53 4.53
C ILE A 13 0.67 -9.37 4.22
N THR A 14 0.82 -10.28 3.26
CA THR A 14 -0.22 -11.24 2.83
C THR A 14 0.42 -12.53 2.36
N GLN A 15 -0.36 -13.61 2.29
CA GLN A 15 0.12 -14.88 1.75
C GLN A 15 0.59 -14.73 0.30
N VAL A 16 1.62 -15.47 -0.08
CA VAL A 16 2.09 -15.55 -1.47
C VAL A 16 2.22 -17.01 -1.86
N ALA A 17 1.57 -17.41 -2.95
CA ALA A 17 1.70 -18.76 -3.49
C ALA A 17 3.06 -18.96 -4.20
N GLN A 18 3.48 -20.23 -4.31
CA GLN A 18 4.65 -20.56 -5.11
C GLN A 18 4.42 -20.17 -6.57
N GLY A 19 5.37 -19.46 -7.16
CA GLY A 19 5.31 -19.06 -8.57
C GLY A 19 4.21 -18.05 -8.90
N THR A 20 3.67 -17.33 -7.91
CA THR A 20 2.70 -16.25 -8.12
C THR A 20 3.13 -15.35 -9.29
N LYS A 21 2.19 -15.09 -10.21
CA LYS A 21 2.41 -14.29 -11.43
C LYS A 21 3.56 -14.79 -12.33
N GLY A 22 3.82 -16.10 -12.30
CA GLY A 22 4.90 -16.73 -13.08
C GLY A 22 6.31 -16.46 -12.56
N SER A 23 6.42 -15.88 -11.37
CA SER A 23 7.70 -15.55 -10.74
C SER A 23 8.44 -16.78 -10.20
N SER A 24 9.62 -16.57 -9.63
CA SER A 24 10.33 -17.60 -8.85
C SER A 24 9.98 -17.55 -7.36
N ALA A 25 8.85 -16.93 -6.97
CA ALA A 25 8.45 -16.82 -5.58
C ALA A 25 8.33 -18.20 -4.92
N VAL A 26 8.87 -18.30 -3.71
CA VAL A 26 8.61 -19.42 -2.80
C VAL A 26 7.35 -19.10 -2.02
N ALA A 27 6.52 -20.12 -1.78
CA ALA A 27 5.30 -19.92 -1.01
C ALA A 27 5.61 -19.44 0.41
N VAL A 28 4.84 -18.47 0.89
CA VAL A 28 4.84 -18.02 2.29
C VAL A 28 3.40 -17.79 2.73
N ASN A 29 3.13 -18.17 3.97
CA ASN A 29 1.84 -17.99 4.62
C ASN A 29 1.57 -16.52 4.95
N ASP A 30 0.31 -16.16 5.17
CA ASP A 30 0.00 -14.92 5.88
C ASP A 30 0.49 -15.03 7.33
N LEU A 31 0.81 -13.88 7.93
CA LEU A 31 1.21 -13.74 9.33
C LEU A 31 0.27 -14.47 10.30
N GLU A 32 -1.04 -14.50 10.02
CA GLU A 32 -2.04 -15.20 10.82
C GLU A 32 -2.90 -16.11 9.92
N THR A 33 -2.29 -17.15 9.38
CA THR A 33 -3.00 -18.05 8.45
C THR A 33 -4.03 -18.95 9.14
N VAL A 34 -3.73 -19.47 10.33
CA VAL A 34 -4.54 -20.53 10.97
C VAL A 34 -5.36 -20.02 12.14
N GLN A 35 -4.75 -19.21 13.01
CA GLN A 35 -5.38 -18.74 14.24
C GLN A 35 -4.98 -17.30 14.53
N VAL A 36 -5.98 -16.45 14.80
CA VAL A 36 -5.75 -15.07 15.22
C VAL A 36 -5.00 -15.05 16.56
N GLY A 37 -3.92 -14.28 16.62
CA GLY A 37 -2.98 -14.18 17.73
C GLY A 37 -1.87 -15.22 17.73
N ALA A 38 -1.79 -16.09 16.72
CA ALA A 38 -0.70 -17.04 16.51
C ALA A 38 0.09 -16.66 15.25
N TYR A 39 1.17 -15.89 15.45
CA TYR A 39 1.93 -15.26 14.38
C TYR A 39 2.98 -16.19 13.75
N ASP A 40 2.96 -16.31 12.41
CA ASP A 40 4.02 -16.91 11.59
C ASP A 40 4.95 -15.81 11.08
N ASP A 41 5.99 -15.52 11.86
CA ASP A 41 6.95 -14.44 11.56
C ASP A 41 7.86 -14.73 10.35
N THR A 42 7.68 -15.87 9.66
CA THR A 42 8.45 -16.18 8.44
C THR A 42 8.30 -15.07 7.41
N ILE A 43 7.09 -14.54 7.21
CA ILE A 43 6.85 -13.43 6.27
C ILE A 43 7.54 -12.13 6.73
N LEU A 44 7.55 -11.85 8.04
CA LEU A 44 8.22 -10.66 8.57
C LEU A 44 9.74 -10.77 8.39
N GLY A 45 10.32 -11.95 8.57
CA GLY A 45 11.75 -12.19 8.29
C GLY A 45 12.13 -12.01 6.82
N LEU A 46 11.25 -12.42 5.89
CA LEU A 46 11.48 -12.19 4.45
C LEU A 46 11.39 -10.70 4.10
N ILE A 47 10.45 -9.97 4.70
CA ILE A 47 10.33 -8.52 4.52
C ILE A 47 11.49 -7.78 5.18
N ASP A 48 12.00 -8.26 6.32
CA ASP A 48 13.18 -7.69 6.99
C ASP A 48 14.44 -7.82 6.11
N GLN A 49 14.60 -8.97 5.46
CA GLN A 49 15.65 -9.17 4.45
C GLN A 49 15.46 -8.22 3.26
N LEU A 50 14.24 -8.08 2.75
CA LEU A 50 13.94 -7.12 1.69
C LEU A 50 14.24 -5.68 2.12
N ALA A 51 13.92 -5.29 3.35
CA ALA A 51 14.21 -3.97 3.90
C ALA A 51 15.72 -3.71 3.94
N SER A 52 16.52 -4.70 4.35
CA SER A 52 17.99 -4.64 4.31
C SER A 52 18.51 -4.42 2.89
N GLU A 53 17.99 -5.18 1.92
CA GLU A 53 18.40 -5.07 0.52
C GLU A 53 17.96 -3.76 -0.14
N ALA A 54 16.76 -3.28 0.18
CA ALA A 54 16.23 -2.01 -0.30
C ALA A 54 17.04 -0.84 0.28
N HIS A 55 17.29 -0.86 1.59
CA HIS A 55 18.07 0.16 2.29
C HIS A 55 19.49 0.27 1.72
N ALA A 56 20.15 -0.85 1.43
CA ALA A 56 21.46 -0.87 0.77
C ALA A 56 21.48 -0.23 -0.65
N ARG A 57 20.31 0.10 -1.20
CA ARG A 57 20.11 0.74 -2.51
C ARG A 57 19.42 2.11 -2.39
N ASP A 58 19.37 2.68 -1.18
CA ASP A 58 18.69 3.94 -0.86
C ASP A 58 17.19 3.91 -1.20
N ILE A 59 16.55 2.78 -0.94
CA ILE A 59 15.12 2.56 -1.11
C ILE A 59 14.51 2.20 0.25
N LYS A 60 13.41 2.87 0.63
CA LYS A 60 12.66 2.54 1.85
C LYS A 60 11.37 1.79 1.52
N LEU A 61 10.86 1.04 2.48
CA LEU A 61 9.61 0.30 2.34
C LEU A 61 8.39 1.13 2.78
N VAL A 62 7.28 0.93 2.06
CA VAL A 62 5.92 1.24 2.51
C VAL A 62 5.23 -0.10 2.71
N ILE A 63 4.74 -0.36 3.91
CA ILE A 63 4.27 -1.71 4.29
C ILE A 63 2.79 -1.63 4.66
N ALA A 64 1.91 -2.17 3.82
CA ALA A 64 0.53 -2.41 4.24
C ALA A 64 0.50 -3.66 5.13
N MET A 65 0.04 -3.47 6.37
CA MET A 65 0.14 -4.49 7.43
C MET A 65 -0.91 -5.60 7.33
N HIS A 66 -1.83 -5.45 6.38
CA HIS A 66 -2.88 -6.39 6.05
C HIS A 66 -3.41 -6.13 4.65
N ASP A 67 -4.13 -7.09 4.09
CA ASP A 67 -4.80 -6.97 2.81
C ASP A 67 -6.30 -7.25 2.94
N ARG A 68 -7.14 -6.29 2.52
CA ARG A 68 -8.61 -6.41 2.51
C ARG A 68 -9.08 -7.71 1.86
N TYR A 69 -8.35 -8.17 0.85
CA TYR A 69 -8.69 -9.36 0.07
C TYR A 69 -8.29 -10.68 0.76
N SER A 70 -7.59 -10.63 1.90
CA SER A 70 -7.38 -11.80 2.77
C SER A 70 -8.60 -12.14 3.63
N LEU A 71 -9.57 -11.21 3.73
CA LEU A 71 -10.84 -11.38 4.44
C LEU A 71 -11.89 -12.15 3.61
N GLY A 72 -11.49 -13.27 3.00
CA GLY A 72 -12.41 -14.21 2.35
C GLY A 72 -12.50 -14.12 0.82
N CYS A 73 -11.58 -13.40 0.18
CA CYS A 73 -11.53 -13.16 -1.26
C CYS A 73 -10.38 -13.98 -1.89
N TRP A 74 -9.35 -13.32 -2.42
CA TRP A 74 -8.13 -13.93 -2.95
C TRP A 74 -7.29 -14.64 -1.89
N GLY A 75 -7.51 -14.30 -0.61
CA GLY A 75 -6.96 -14.99 0.54
C GLY A 75 -8.03 -15.32 1.59
N ARG A 76 -7.64 -16.17 2.54
CA ARG A 76 -8.44 -16.56 3.70
C ARG A 76 -7.54 -16.67 4.92
N ASP A 77 -7.29 -15.53 5.55
CA ASP A 77 -6.58 -15.50 6.82
C ASP A 77 -7.44 -16.05 7.99
N ALA A 78 -6.86 -16.07 9.19
CA ALA A 78 -7.52 -16.59 10.37
C ALA A 78 -8.76 -15.80 10.81
N TYR A 79 -8.92 -14.52 10.42
CA TYR A 79 -10.09 -13.73 10.77
C TYR A 79 -11.34 -14.28 10.10
N VAL A 80 -11.22 -14.81 8.88
CA VAL A 80 -12.33 -15.46 8.16
C VAL A 80 -12.96 -16.56 9.02
N SER A 81 -12.13 -17.45 9.58
CA SER A 81 -12.63 -18.56 10.40
C SER A 81 -13.11 -18.11 11.79
N LYS A 82 -12.36 -17.23 12.48
CA LYS A 82 -12.69 -16.78 13.83
C LYS A 82 -13.99 -15.98 13.89
N TYR A 83 -14.25 -15.14 12.88
CA TYR A 83 -15.41 -14.26 12.82
C TYR A 83 -16.49 -14.73 11.87
N ASN A 84 -16.33 -15.92 11.27
CA ASN A 84 -17.26 -16.50 10.30
C ASN A 84 -17.59 -15.51 9.17
N LEU A 85 -16.55 -14.88 8.61
CA LEU A 85 -16.69 -13.95 7.50
C LEU A 85 -17.13 -14.72 6.24
N PRO A 86 -17.99 -14.13 5.38
CA PRO A 86 -18.33 -14.75 4.12
C PRO A 86 -17.11 -14.82 3.20
N THR A 87 -17.11 -15.81 2.31
CA THR A 87 -16.03 -16.01 1.32
C THR A 87 -16.59 -16.06 -0.09
N THR A 88 -15.85 -15.54 -1.07
CA THR A 88 -16.12 -15.72 -2.51
C THR A 88 -14.83 -16.10 -3.24
N ASP A 89 -14.90 -16.21 -4.57
CA ASP A 89 -13.74 -16.31 -5.46
C ASP A 89 -13.29 -14.95 -6.00
N CYS A 90 -13.95 -13.86 -5.58
CA CYS A 90 -13.78 -12.49 -6.08
C CYS A 90 -13.98 -12.21 -7.56
N GLU A 91 -13.97 -13.23 -8.41
CA GLU A 91 -14.48 -13.14 -9.78
C GLU A 91 -15.99 -12.89 -9.80
N SER A 92 -16.72 -13.53 -8.86
CA SER A 92 -18.17 -13.44 -8.72
C SER A 92 -18.64 -12.29 -7.82
N GLY A 93 -17.71 -11.48 -7.31
CA GLY A 93 -17.95 -10.37 -6.39
C GLY A 93 -17.18 -10.50 -5.07
N VAL A 94 -16.93 -9.37 -4.41
CA VAL A 94 -16.15 -9.29 -3.16
C VAL A 94 -17.05 -9.55 -1.95
N PRO A 95 -16.65 -10.37 -0.96
CA PRO A 95 -17.48 -10.69 0.19
C PRO A 95 -17.64 -9.48 1.13
N ASP A 96 -18.78 -9.39 1.80
CA ASP A 96 -18.99 -8.43 2.88
C ASP A 96 -18.21 -8.83 4.14
N SER A 97 -17.09 -8.15 4.40
CA SER A 97 -16.29 -8.33 5.61
C SER A 97 -16.59 -7.30 6.71
N SER A 98 -17.77 -6.66 6.70
CA SER A 98 -18.15 -5.61 7.66
C SER A 98 -17.97 -5.99 9.14
N ILE A 99 -18.11 -7.27 9.49
CA ILE A 99 -17.88 -7.78 10.85
C ILE A 99 -16.44 -7.52 11.31
N PHE A 100 -15.44 -7.68 10.44
CA PHE A 100 -14.03 -7.40 10.77
C PHE A 100 -13.83 -5.95 11.22
N TYR A 101 -14.55 -5.02 10.58
CA TYR A 101 -14.43 -3.58 10.82
C TYR A 101 -15.28 -3.05 11.99
N THR A 102 -16.31 -3.79 12.40
CA THR A 102 -17.33 -3.29 13.36
C THR A 102 -17.37 -4.09 14.66
N ASN A 103 -16.88 -5.33 14.66
CA ASN A 103 -16.83 -6.17 15.86
C ASN A 103 -15.65 -5.74 16.75
N SER A 104 -15.92 -5.39 18.01
CA SER A 104 -14.89 -4.94 18.94
C SER A 104 -13.79 -5.98 19.20
N ASN A 105 -14.08 -7.28 19.15
CA ASN A 105 -13.06 -8.31 19.28
C ASN A 105 -12.17 -8.38 18.04
N ALA A 106 -12.74 -8.28 16.83
CA ALA A 106 -11.98 -8.27 15.59
C ALA A 106 -11.05 -7.05 15.52
N ILE A 107 -11.56 -5.88 15.91
CA ILE A 107 -10.82 -4.63 16.05
C ILE A 107 -9.65 -4.77 17.03
N ASN A 108 -9.88 -5.37 18.20
CA ASN A 108 -8.84 -5.58 19.21
C ASN A 108 -7.78 -6.59 18.77
N ASP A 109 -8.20 -7.67 18.11
CA ASP A 109 -7.28 -8.65 17.54
C ASP A 109 -6.41 -8.04 16.46
N PHE A 110 -7.02 -7.24 15.57
CA PHE A 110 -6.31 -6.54 14.52
C PHE A 110 -5.29 -5.56 15.10
N ASP A 111 -5.64 -4.80 16.15
CA ASP A 111 -4.67 -3.96 16.87
C ASP A 111 -3.49 -4.77 17.42
N ASN A 112 -3.74 -6.00 17.89
CA ASN A 112 -2.66 -6.86 18.37
C ASN A 112 -1.76 -7.30 17.20
N ARG A 113 -2.32 -7.62 16.02
CA ARG A 113 -1.54 -7.87 14.80
C ARG A 113 -0.68 -6.66 14.44
N LEU A 114 -1.25 -5.46 14.40
CA LEU A 114 -0.52 -4.22 14.10
C LEU A 114 0.63 -4.00 15.09
N LYS A 115 0.35 -4.14 16.39
CA LYS A 115 1.38 -4.03 17.45
C LYS A 115 2.46 -5.10 17.32
N HIS A 116 2.11 -6.32 16.95
CA HIS A 116 3.07 -7.41 16.74
C HIS A 116 4.04 -7.08 15.60
N ILE A 117 3.51 -6.67 14.44
CA ILE A 117 4.31 -6.26 13.27
C ILE A 117 5.26 -5.11 13.64
N LEU A 118 4.74 -4.06 14.29
CA LEU A 118 5.53 -2.90 14.70
C LEU A 118 6.63 -3.24 15.72
N ASN A 119 6.43 -4.27 16.55
CA ASN A 119 7.41 -4.74 17.53
C ASN A 119 8.29 -5.89 17.03
N TYR A 120 8.15 -6.31 15.77
CA TYR A 120 9.03 -7.31 15.18
C TYR A 120 10.48 -6.86 15.29
N GLN A 121 11.32 -7.69 15.90
CA GLN A 121 12.72 -7.40 16.13
C GLN A 121 13.52 -7.70 14.87
N SER A 122 13.99 -6.65 14.20
CA SER A 122 14.79 -6.81 13.00
C SER A 122 16.11 -7.51 13.33
N SER A 123 16.33 -8.66 12.71
CA SER A 123 17.61 -9.35 12.79
C SER A 123 18.70 -8.66 11.97
N ASN A 124 18.31 -7.95 10.89
CA ASN A 124 19.23 -7.24 10.02
C ASN A 124 19.66 -5.87 10.54
N PHE A 125 18.84 -5.22 11.38
CA PHE A 125 19.09 -3.87 11.89
C PHE A 125 19.25 -3.78 13.41
N GLY A 126 18.88 -4.83 14.17
CA GLY A 126 19.05 -4.88 15.62
C GLY A 126 18.10 -3.99 16.42
N VAL A 127 17.08 -3.44 15.77
CA VAL A 127 16.02 -2.61 16.38
C VAL A 127 14.64 -3.13 15.96
N PRO A 128 13.58 -2.89 16.75
CA PRO A 128 12.24 -3.24 16.30
C PRO A 128 11.81 -2.32 15.15
N TRP A 129 10.95 -2.84 14.28
CA TRP A 129 10.50 -2.14 13.08
C TRP A 129 9.90 -0.75 13.32
N HIS A 130 9.23 -0.51 14.45
CA HIS A 130 8.72 0.81 14.80
C HIS A 130 9.80 1.89 15.02
N GLN A 131 11.07 1.51 15.14
CA GLN A 131 12.22 2.42 15.27
C GLN A 131 13.04 2.49 13.98
N LEU A 132 12.68 1.73 12.95
CA LEU A 132 13.49 1.49 11.75
C LEU A 132 13.19 2.50 10.63
N SER A 133 13.26 3.81 10.94
CA SER A 133 12.97 4.88 9.95
C SER A 133 13.97 4.96 8.80
N ASP A 134 15.13 4.32 8.93
CA ASP A 134 16.17 4.29 7.90
C ASP A 134 15.81 3.35 6.75
N ALA A 135 15.01 2.30 7.01
CA ALA A 135 14.60 1.32 5.99
C ALA A 135 13.08 1.28 5.76
N ILE A 136 12.27 1.77 6.70
CA ILE A 136 10.81 1.81 6.60
C ILE A 136 10.36 3.27 6.60
N PHE A 137 9.70 3.67 5.51
CA PHE A 137 9.19 5.02 5.34
C PHE A 137 7.79 5.17 5.95
N ALA A 138 6.90 4.20 5.70
CA ALA A 138 5.53 4.25 6.18
C ALA A 138 4.97 2.85 6.49
N PHE A 139 4.08 2.82 7.48
CA PHE A 139 3.16 1.71 7.69
C PHE A 139 1.77 2.12 7.22
N GLU A 140 1.14 1.26 6.44
CA GLU A 140 -0.25 1.41 6.05
C GLU A 140 -1.12 0.45 6.84
N ILE A 141 -2.30 0.92 7.24
CA ILE A 141 -3.20 0.17 8.11
C ILE A 141 -3.62 -1.14 7.43
N GLU A 142 -4.15 -1.05 6.21
CA GLU A 142 -4.60 -2.19 5.41
C GLU A 142 -4.73 -1.74 3.94
N ASN A 143 -4.31 -2.60 3.01
CA ASN A 143 -4.53 -2.39 1.58
C ASN A 143 -6.03 -2.35 1.25
N GLU A 144 -6.51 -1.26 0.67
CA GLU A 144 -7.91 -1.07 0.21
C GLU A 144 -8.97 -1.42 1.26
N ALA A 145 -8.77 -0.97 2.50
CA ALA A 145 -9.69 -1.22 3.60
C ALA A 145 -11.15 -0.86 3.22
N MET A 146 -12.08 -1.77 3.53
CA MET A 146 -13.50 -1.67 3.12
C MET A 146 -13.71 -1.57 1.59
N GLY A 147 -12.78 -2.10 0.79
CA GLY A 147 -12.94 -2.19 -0.66
C GLY A 147 -14.22 -2.94 -1.07
N HIS A 148 -14.91 -2.38 -2.07
CA HIS A 148 -16.16 -2.90 -2.64
C HIS A 148 -17.31 -3.12 -1.64
N MET A 149 -17.29 -2.42 -0.50
CA MET A 149 -18.41 -2.38 0.44
C MET A 149 -18.82 -0.93 0.74
N ASN A 150 -20.00 -0.77 1.36
CA ASN A 150 -20.33 0.50 1.99
C ASN A 150 -19.36 0.77 3.14
N GLN A 151 -19.06 2.04 3.37
CA GLN A 151 -18.32 2.43 4.57
C GLN A 151 -19.16 2.14 5.82
N VAL A 152 -18.76 1.13 6.59
CA VAL A 152 -19.47 0.70 7.80
C VAL A 152 -18.87 1.24 9.10
N ALA A 153 -17.61 1.66 9.07
CA ALA A 153 -16.89 2.13 10.25
C ALA A 153 -15.96 3.33 9.92
N PRO A 154 -16.51 4.55 9.77
CA PRO A 154 -15.73 5.70 9.30
C PRO A 154 -14.51 6.06 10.17
N ASN A 155 -14.61 5.88 11.48
CA ASN A 155 -13.51 6.19 12.41
C ASN A 155 -12.44 5.10 12.46
N TRP A 156 -12.65 3.94 11.82
CA TRP A 156 -11.77 2.78 11.93
C TRP A 156 -10.32 3.13 11.58
N TRP A 157 -10.08 3.83 10.46
CA TRP A 157 -8.74 4.27 10.09
C TRP A 157 -8.07 5.12 11.16
N CYS A 158 -8.80 6.07 11.76
CA CYS A 158 -8.24 6.91 12.82
C CYS A 158 -7.95 6.15 14.10
N ASP A 159 -8.84 5.26 14.49
CA ASP A 159 -8.65 4.44 15.67
C ASP A 159 -7.44 3.51 15.48
N ARG A 160 -7.18 3.02 14.26
CA ARG A 160 -6.00 2.18 13.97
C ARG A 160 -4.73 3.03 13.83
N ALA A 161 -4.80 4.20 13.21
CA ALA A 161 -3.69 5.15 13.15
C ALA A 161 -3.22 5.55 14.56
N ASN A 162 -4.14 5.81 15.48
CA ASN A 162 -3.83 6.09 16.88
C ASN A 162 -3.15 4.89 17.57
N ALA A 163 -3.64 3.66 17.31
CA ALA A 163 -3.03 2.46 17.85
C ALA A 163 -1.60 2.26 17.33
N ILE A 164 -1.37 2.45 16.03
CA ILE A 164 -0.04 2.41 15.40
C ILE A 164 0.87 3.49 16.00
N ARG A 165 0.39 4.75 16.07
CA ARG A 165 1.15 5.87 16.61
C ARG A 165 1.55 5.66 18.07
N SER A 166 0.71 4.99 18.87
CA SER A 166 1.02 4.65 20.26
C SER A 166 2.25 3.73 20.41
N VAL A 167 2.61 2.98 19.35
CA VAL A 167 3.80 2.12 19.30
C VAL A 167 4.97 2.83 18.63
N ILE A 168 4.73 3.48 17.48
CA ILE A 168 5.78 4.21 16.73
C ILE A 168 6.32 5.41 17.53
N GLY A 169 5.49 6.06 18.35
CA GLY A 169 5.91 7.28 19.03
C GLY A 169 6.43 8.34 18.04
N SER A 170 7.64 8.85 18.29
CA SER A 170 8.26 9.95 17.54
C SER A 170 9.34 9.51 16.53
N TRP A 171 9.45 8.23 16.18
CA TRP A 171 10.51 7.69 15.32
C TRP A 171 10.44 8.10 13.83
N GLY A 172 9.66 9.13 13.47
CA GLY A 172 9.64 9.68 12.11
C GLY A 172 8.98 8.81 11.03
N ILE A 173 8.60 7.57 11.34
CA ILE A 173 7.85 6.70 10.42
C ILE A 173 6.44 7.26 10.23
N GLN A 174 6.02 7.33 8.97
CA GLN A 174 4.72 7.85 8.57
C GLN A 174 3.62 6.78 8.70
N ILE A 175 2.38 7.22 8.85
CA ILE A 175 1.21 6.34 8.80
C ILE A 175 0.36 6.73 7.60
N SER A 176 0.04 5.75 6.77
CA SER A 176 -0.74 5.88 5.53
C SER A 176 -2.07 5.13 5.61
N THR A 177 -3.04 5.56 4.80
CA THR A 177 -4.37 4.95 4.72
C THR A 177 -4.36 3.55 4.10
N GLY A 178 -3.45 3.27 3.15
CA GLY A 178 -3.44 2.03 2.36
C GLY A 178 -4.34 2.02 1.13
N GLY A 179 -4.86 3.19 0.73
CA GLY A 179 -5.72 3.35 -0.44
C GLY A 179 -7.17 2.91 -0.23
N GLY A 180 -8.03 3.29 -1.17
CA GLY A 180 -9.35 2.68 -1.40
C GLY A 180 -9.32 1.91 -2.73
N THR A 181 -10.48 1.51 -3.26
CA THR A 181 -10.55 0.83 -4.59
C THR A 181 -10.59 1.81 -5.76
N ASP A 182 -10.82 3.09 -5.47
CA ASP A 182 -10.89 4.18 -6.43
C ASP A 182 -10.60 5.53 -5.74
N PHE A 183 -10.55 6.62 -6.51
CA PHE A 183 -10.23 7.93 -5.96
C PHE A 183 -11.23 8.39 -4.88
N PRO A 184 -12.57 8.26 -5.05
CA PRO A 184 -13.54 8.62 -4.01
C PRO A 184 -13.35 7.85 -2.70
N THR A 185 -13.14 6.54 -2.76
CA THR A 185 -12.93 5.70 -1.57
C THR A 185 -11.55 5.91 -0.93
N SER A 186 -10.57 6.37 -1.72
CA SER A 186 -9.24 6.75 -1.23
C SER A 186 -9.21 8.11 -0.52
N THR A 187 -10.12 9.02 -0.84
CA THR A 187 -10.07 10.44 -0.42
C THR A 187 -11.24 10.84 0.48
N GLN A 188 -11.67 9.92 1.33
CA GLN A 188 -12.79 10.16 2.22
C GLN A 188 -12.48 11.26 3.26
N SER A 189 -13.46 12.13 3.48
CA SER A 189 -13.26 13.38 4.25
C SER A 189 -12.67 13.19 5.64
N GLN A 190 -13.00 12.10 6.34
CA GLN A 190 -12.52 11.82 7.69
C GLN A 190 -11.01 11.55 7.76
N PHE A 191 -10.36 11.15 6.65
CA PHE A 191 -8.92 10.93 6.66
C PHE A 191 -8.16 12.24 6.88
N PHE A 192 -8.72 13.35 6.41
CA PHE A 192 -8.09 14.68 6.54
C PHE A 192 -8.15 15.23 7.96
N SER A 193 -9.14 14.86 8.78
CA SER A 193 -9.23 15.30 10.18
C SER A 193 -8.41 14.45 11.15
N CYS A 194 -7.84 13.34 10.69
CA CYS A 194 -7.19 12.33 11.49
C CYS A 194 -5.76 12.70 11.87
N SER A 195 -5.44 13.06 13.12
CA SER A 195 -4.11 13.58 13.47
C SER A 195 -2.97 12.62 13.13
N ASP A 196 -3.18 11.33 13.37
CA ASP A 196 -2.13 10.33 13.31
C ASP A 196 -1.93 9.74 11.91
N LEU A 197 -2.79 10.07 10.94
CA LEU A 197 -2.54 9.80 9.52
C LEU A 197 -1.74 10.95 8.89
N GLN A 198 -0.63 10.65 8.23
CA GLN A 198 0.18 11.65 7.52
C GLN A 198 -0.03 11.59 6.00
N ILE A 199 -0.26 10.38 5.47
CA ILE A 199 -0.37 10.12 4.04
C ILE A 199 -1.79 9.65 3.72
N ILE A 200 -2.40 10.29 2.73
CA ILE A 200 -3.61 9.80 2.07
C ILE A 200 -3.16 9.10 0.80
N ALA A 201 -3.06 7.78 0.86
CA ALA A 201 -2.78 6.94 -0.29
C ALA A 201 -4.01 6.86 -1.19
N ILE A 202 -3.77 6.94 -2.50
CA ILE A 202 -4.79 6.95 -3.55
C ILE A 202 -4.53 5.79 -4.50
N HIS A 203 -5.52 4.93 -4.64
CA HIS A 203 -5.59 4.00 -5.75
C HIS A 203 -6.69 4.46 -6.70
N ASP A 204 -6.41 4.41 -8.00
CA ASP A 204 -7.48 4.48 -9.01
C ASP A 204 -6.95 4.00 -10.37
N TYR A 205 -7.68 3.06 -10.96
CA TYR A 205 -7.42 2.54 -12.30
C TYR A 205 -8.16 3.31 -13.40
N ASN A 206 -8.96 4.33 -13.06
CA ASN A 206 -9.39 5.36 -13.98
C ASN A 206 -8.24 6.34 -14.27
N ILE A 207 -7.43 5.96 -15.24
CA ILE A 207 -6.22 6.67 -15.66
C ILE A 207 -6.48 7.76 -16.73
N ASP A 208 -7.72 8.22 -16.90
CA ASP A 208 -8.00 9.36 -17.77
C ASP A 208 -7.32 10.64 -17.23
N PRO A 209 -6.45 11.30 -18.02
CA PRO A 209 -5.72 12.48 -17.56
C PRO A 209 -6.59 13.61 -17.01
N SER A 210 -7.77 13.84 -17.58
CA SER A 210 -8.66 14.95 -17.16
C SER A 210 -9.36 14.60 -15.85
N TYR A 211 -9.79 13.36 -15.70
CA TYR A 211 -10.36 12.84 -14.45
C TYR A 211 -9.33 12.90 -13.31
N VAL A 212 -8.11 12.40 -13.53
CA VAL A 212 -7.04 12.41 -12.52
C VAL A 212 -6.70 13.85 -12.10
N ALA A 213 -6.48 14.75 -13.06
CA ALA A 213 -6.20 16.15 -12.77
C ALA A 213 -7.31 16.81 -11.96
N SER A 214 -8.57 16.64 -12.38
CA SER A 214 -9.73 17.27 -11.72
C SER A 214 -9.90 16.81 -10.26
N ASN A 215 -9.68 15.53 -9.99
CA ASN A 215 -9.81 14.97 -8.65
C ASN A 215 -8.63 15.35 -7.74
N ILE A 216 -7.42 15.40 -8.28
CA ILE A 216 -6.26 15.90 -7.52
C ILE A 216 -6.43 17.39 -7.21
N ASP A 217 -6.82 18.21 -8.20
CA ASP A 217 -6.99 19.65 -8.01
C ASP A 217 -8.09 19.98 -6.99
N SER A 218 -9.15 19.17 -6.92
CA SER A 218 -10.21 19.35 -5.93
C SER A 218 -9.80 18.92 -4.52
N THR A 219 -8.93 17.90 -4.40
CA THR A 219 -8.56 17.29 -3.11
C THR A 219 -7.32 17.92 -2.48
N LYS A 220 -6.34 18.33 -3.31
CA LYS A 220 -5.04 18.87 -2.87
C LYS A 220 -5.17 20.04 -1.88
N PRO A 221 -6.06 21.04 -2.05
CA PRO A 221 -6.21 22.11 -1.07
C PRO A 221 -6.62 21.62 0.33
N THR A 222 -7.52 20.64 0.39
CA THR A 222 -7.94 20.01 1.66
C THR A 222 -6.79 19.24 2.30
N ALA A 223 -6.00 18.51 1.50
CA ALA A 223 -4.81 17.80 1.98
C ALA A 223 -3.82 18.77 2.62
N LEU A 224 -3.44 19.82 1.90
CA LEU A 224 -2.46 20.82 2.34
C LEU A 224 -2.93 21.56 3.60
N SER A 225 -4.18 22.04 3.62
CA SER A 225 -4.74 22.76 4.77
C SER A 225 -4.91 21.87 6.01
N SER A 226 -5.02 20.56 5.83
CA SER A 226 -5.09 19.57 6.91
C SER A 226 -3.74 18.99 7.31
N GLY A 227 -2.64 19.48 6.72
CA GLY A 227 -1.29 18.98 6.97
C GLY A 227 -1.06 17.55 6.50
N LYS A 228 -1.84 17.07 5.52
CA LYS A 228 -1.72 15.74 4.91
C LYS A 228 -0.96 15.80 3.60
N ARG A 229 -0.39 14.66 3.21
CA ARG A 229 0.26 14.48 1.91
C ARG A 229 -0.55 13.51 1.07
N LEU A 230 -0.67 13.80 -0.23
CA LEU A 230 -1.27 12.86 -1.19
C LEU A 230 -0.17 12.01 -1.80
N LEU A 231 -0.42 10.71 -1.94
CA LEU A 231 0.42 9.77 -2.65
C LEU A 231 -0.46 8.94 -3.58
N TYR A 232 -0.23 9.04 -4.90
CA TYR A 232 -0.96 8.23 -5.88
C TYR A 232 -0.32 6.85 -5.98
N GLU A 233 -0.70 6.00 -5.04
CA GLU A 233 0.05 4.81 -4.64
C GLU A 233 -0.26 3.57 -5.49
N GLU A 234 -1.40 3.53 -6.18
CA GLU A 234 -1.72 2.39 -7.04
C GLU A 234 -2.50 2.81 -8.29
N PHE A 235 -1.97 2.43 -9.45
CA PHE A 235 -2.63 2.51 -10.75
C PHE A 235 -1.93 1.60 -11.74
N GLY A 236 -2.67 1.18 -12.75
CA GLY A 236 -2.15 0.32 -13.81
C GLY A 236 -2.84 0.60 -15.14
N ALA A 237 -2.18 0.15 -16.21
CA ALA A 237 -2.79 0.05 -17.53
C ALA A 237 -2.44 -1.32 -18.13
N ASN A 238 -3.32 -1.85 -18.98
CA ASN A 238 -3.10 -3.09 -19.72
C ASN A 238 -3.53 -2.90 -21.20
N GLY A 239 -3.38 -3.94 -22.01
CA GLY A 239 -3.74 -3.92 -23.42
C GLY A 239 -2.73 -3.19 -24.33
N GLY A 240 -3.10 -3.04 -25.60
CA GLY A 240 -2.21 -2.48 -26.64
C GLY A 240 -1.83 -1.01 -26.43
N SER A 241 -2.58 -0.28 -25.60
CA SER A 241 -2.33 1.12 -25.25
C SER A 241 -1.64 1.30 -23.90
N LYS A 242 -1.25 0.21 -23.21
CA LYS A 242 -0.62 0.24 -21.88
C LYS A 242 0.46 1.31 -21.77
N GLN A 243 1.42 1.30 -22.69
CA GLN A 243 2.55 2.22 -22.68
C GLN A 243 2.11 3.70 -22.77
N SER A 244 1.23 4.04 -23.72
CA SER A 244 0.79 5.42 -23.93
C SER A 244 -0.13 5.90 -22.80
N GLN A 245 -0.92 5.01 -22.21
CA GLN A 245 -1.76 5.33 -21.05
C GLN A 245 -0.93 5.58 -19.80
N ILE A 246 0.06 4.73 -19.49
CA ILE A 246 1.02 4.97 -18.40
C ILE A 246 1.70 6.34 -18.58
N GLN A 247 2.17 6.62 -19.79
CA GLN A 247 2.82 7.89 -20.12
C GLN A 247 1.88 9.10 -19.92
N ALA A 248 0.61 8.97 -20.28
CA ALA A 248 -0.37 10.05 -20.14
C ALA A 248 -0.69 10.34 -18.67
N VAL A 249 -1.01 9.32 -17.88
CA VAL A 249 -1.38 9.50 -16.46
C VAL A 249 -0.20 9.99 -15.62
N THR A 250 1.01 9.47 -15.87
CA THR A 250 2.21 9.93 -15.15
C THR A 250 2.60 11.36 -15.51
N ASN A 251 2.46 11.77 -16.77
CA ASN A 251 2.62 13.19 -17.13
C ASN A 251 1.65 14.09 -16.34
N THR A 252 0.39 13.65 -16.18
CA THR A 252 -0.58 14.36 -15.35
C THR A 252 -0.12 14.44 -13.90
N LEU A 253 0.28 13.33 -13.29
CA LEU A 253 0.74 13.28 -11.89
C LEU A 253 1.98 14.16 -11.66
N VAL A 254 2.94 14.14 -12.59
CA VAL A 254 4.09 15.05 -12.58
C VAL A 254 3.63 16.50 -12.61
N SER A 255 2.67 16.84 -13.46
CA SER A 255 2.16 18.22 -13.59
C SER A 255 1.39 18.70 -12.36
N THR A 256 0.74 17.80 -11.61
CA THR A 256 0.02 18.15 -10.37
C THR A 256 0.94 18.25 -9.14
N GLY A 257 2.16 17.72 -9.25
CA GLY A 257 3.14 17.66 -8.16
C GLY A 257 2.85 16.56 -7.13
N VAL A 258 2.00 15.58 -7.48
CA VAL A 258 1.68 14.43 -6.62
C VAL A 258 2.62 13.27 -6.96
N PRO A 259 3.41 12.74 -6.00
CA PRO A 259 4.23 11.56 -6.23
C PRO A 259 3.36 10.32 -6.40
N TRP A 260 3.93 9.27 -6.98
CA TRP A 260 3.16 8.11 -7.38
C TRP A 260 3.94 6.80 -7.34
N MET A 261 3.21 5.69 -7.24
CA MET A 261 3.72 4.32 -7.31
C MET A 261 2.84 3.51 -8.29
N TYR A 262 3.49 2.73 -9.16
CA TYR A 262 2.80 1.99 -10.22
C TYR A 262 2.53 0.56 -9.79
N TRP A 263 1.33 0.06 -10.11
CA TRP A 263 0.96 -1.34 -10.00
C TRP A 263 1.15 -2.09 -11.32
N GLU A 264 2.04 -3.08 -11.40
CA GLU A 264 3.13 -3.32 -10.46
C GLU A 264 4.40 -3.73 -11.19
N VAL A 265 5.54 -3.67 -10.50
CA VAL A 265 6.83 -4.09 -11.04
C VAL A 265 7.14 -5.49 -10.54
N THR A 266 7.10 -6.47 -11.44
CA THR A 266 7.31 -7.89 -11.11
C THR A 266 8.20 -8.57 -12.14
N LYS A 267 8.79 -9.71 -11.75
CA LYS A 267 9.58 -10.56 -12.65
C LYS A 267 8.95 -11.96 -12.71
N PRO A 268 8.49 -12.43 -13.88
CA PRO A 268 8.43 -11.72 -15.16
C PRO A 268 7.35 -10.62 -15.17
N GLY A 269 7.42 -9.74 -16.17
CA GLY A 269 6.32 -8.82 -16.49
C GLY A 269 5.25 -9.51 -17.33
N ALA A 270 4.15 -8.80 -17.61
CA ALA A 270 3.01 -9.34 -18.37
C ALA A 270 2.87 -8.75 -19.78
N GLY A 271 3.79 -7.90 -20.24
CA GLY A 271 3.67 -7.21 -21.52
C GLY A 271 2.37 -6.42 -21.58
N SER A 272 1.53 -6.69 -22.59
CA SER A 272 0.21 -6.09 -22.74
C SER A 272 -0.95 -6.90 -22.15
N SER A 273 -0.72 -8.12 -21.64
CA SER A 273 -1.83 -8.96 -21.17
C SER A 273 -2.39 -8.50 -19.83
N ASP A 274 -1.57 -7.82 -19.02
CA ASP A 274 -1.94 -7.41 -17.68
C ASP A 274 -1.09 -6.20 -17.21
N TYR A 275 -1.25 -5.76 -15.97
CA TYR A 275 -0.65 -4.55 -15.40
C TYR A 275 0.85 -4.69 -15.13
N GLU A 276 1.36 -5.89 -14.88
CA GLU A 276 2.74 -6.12 -14.47
C GLU A 276 3.75 -5.62 -15.50
N VAL A 277 4.78 -4.91 -15.05
CA VAL A 277 5.86 -4.38 -15.88
C VAL A 277 7.20 -4.93 -15.41
N TRP A 278 8.01 -5.41 -16.35
CA TRP A 278 9.40 -5.77 -16.10
C TRP A 278 10.39 -5.07 -17.03
N THR A 279 11.67 -5.19 -16.73
CA THR A 279 12.72 -4.39 -17.37
C THR A 279 12.95 -4.68 -18.86
N ASP A 280 12.38 -5.77 -19.38
CA ASP A 280 12.53 -6.26 -20.74
C ASP A 280 11.34 -5.91 -21.67
N GLU A 281 10.38 -5.09 -21.20
CA GLU A 281 9.24 -4.62 -22.00
C GLU A 281 9.18 -3.09 -22.20
N PRO A 282 8.47 -2.59 -23.25
CA PRO A 282 8.40 -1.15 -23.56
C PRO A 282 7.83 -0.27 -22.44
N SER A 283 6.89 -0.80 -21.65
CA SER A 283 6.27 -0.08 -20.53
C SER A 283 7.31 0.33 -19.48
N TRP A 284 8.36 -0.47 -19.25
CA TRP A 284 9.42 -0.15 -18.30
C TRP A 284 10.24 1.06 -18.71
N ALA A 285 10.60 1.18 -19.99
CA ALA A 285 11.33 2.35 -20.48
C ALA A 285 10.53 3.64 -20.23
N THR A 286 9.21 3.56 -20.36
CA THR A 286 8.27 4.65 -20.09
C THR A 286 8.22 4.96 -18.60
N LEU A 287 7.97 3.98 -17.73
CA LEU A 287 7.97 4.16 -16.27
C LEU A 287 9.28 4.76 -15.79
N LYS A 288 10.42 4.23 -16.24
CA LYS A 288 11.75 4.73 -15.88
C LYS A 288 11.92 6.20 -16.26
N SER A 289 11.54 6.59 -17.47
CA SER A 289 11.60 7.99 -17.92
C SER A 289 10.74 8.90 -17.04
N GLN A 290 9.54 8.45 -16.70
CA GLN A 290 8.58 9.21 -15.91
C GLN A 290 8.99 9.37 -14.44
N LEU A 291 9.61 8.34 -13.85
CA LEU A 291 10.19 8.43 -12.50
C LEU A 291 11.33 9.45 -12.45
N LEU A 292 12.20 9.46 -13.47
CA LEU A 292 13.28 10.44 -13.55
C LEU A 292 12.74 11.87 -13.72
N ALA A 293 11.67 12.05 -14.50
CA ALA A 293 11.00 13.34 -14.64
C ALA A 293 10.35 13.80 -13.32
N THR A 294 9.64 12.89 -12.63
CA THR A 294 9.02 13.15 -11.33
C THR A 294 10.05 13.65 -10.31
N ASN A 295 11.21 13.02 -10.26
CA ASN A 295 12.30 13.39 -9.36
C ASN A 295 12.91 14.79 -9.63
N GLN A 296 12.71 15.36 -10.82
CA GLN A 296 13.24 16.68 -11.20
C GLN A 296 12.24 17.82 -10.96
N GLN A 297 10.94 17.53 -11.00
CA GLN A 297 9.90 18.55 -10.94
C GLN A 297 9.69 19.11 -9.52
N GLY A 298 9.93 18.30 -8.49
CA GLY A 298 9.49 18.60 -7.13
C GLY A 298 7.96 18.58 -6.99
N GLY A 299 7.46 18.77 -5.78
CA GLY A 299 6.03 18.81 -5.50
C GLY A 299 5.69 19.77 -4.36
N GLU A 300 4.41 20.06 -4.18
CA GLU A 300 3.93 20.91 -3.08
C GLU A 300 4.00 20.21 -1.73
N PHE A 301 4.07 18.87 -1.73
CA PHE A 301 4.27 18.06 -0.54
C PHE A 301 5.77 17.85 -0.30
N ALA A 302 6.25 18.23 0.89
CA ALA A 302 7.62 17.93 1.31
C ALA A 302 7.73 16.49 1.81
N TRP A 303 8.83 15.81 1.46
CA TRP A 303 9.11 14.43 1.84
C TRP A 303 10.51 14.26 2.46
N PRO A 304 10.83 14.98 3.54
CA PRO A 304 12.17 14.97 4.14
C PRO A 304 12.57 13.59 4.70
N GLU A 305 11.63 12.66 4.85
CA GLU A 305 11.89 11.30 5.33
C GLU A 305 12.37 10.34 4.24
N ILE A 306 12.36 10.76 2.96
CA ILE A 306 12.81 9.96 1.82
C ILE A 306 14.31 10.13 1.54
N ASP A 307 14.87 11.31 1.79
CA ASP A 307 16.25 11.70 1.50
C ASP A 307 17.23 11.47 2.66
#